data_AF-A0A814RJ46-F1
#
_entry.id   AF-A0A814RJ46-F1
#
_cell.length_a   1.000
_cell.length_b   1.000
_cell.length_c   1.000
_cell.angle_alpha   90.00
_cell.angle_beta   90.00
_cell.angle_gamma   90.00
#
_symmetry.space_group_name_H-M   'P 1'
#
loop_
_entity.id
_entity.type
_entity.pdbx_description
1 polymer ?
#
loop_
_entity_poly.entity_id
_entity_poly.type
_entity_poly.pdbx_seq_one_letter_code
_entity_poly.pdbx_strand_id
1 'polypeptide(L)'
;MSTTGSQGRRFFSSNLREKIIELIPKSHQDNVRMLMKLYSLILRAVSSSRMIDLTTYRKATMGFTLFIAAELPFVKYNITVHNLIFHSCELIEINNGKALGKLSEESLKSSNKDVRDFREHLARKSDHLSNLSDIFKRLFLRSDLIIRYEISSSIRKRKDEPGTFPTCLSEDDTLLNLLFLDN
;
A
#
# COMPACT_ATOMS: atom_id res chain seq x y z
N MET A 1 19.40 10.37 -3.45
CA MET A 1 18.07 10.15 -4.08
C MET A 1 17.17 9.48 -3.05
N SER A 2 16.04 10.08 -2.68
CA SER A 2 15.09 9.49 -1.72
C SER A 2 14.08 8.59 -2.44
N THR A 3 13.92 7.35 -2.00
CA THR A 3 12.92 6.42 -2.54
C THR A 3 11.56 6.65 -1.87
N THR A 4 10.52 6.98 -2.65
CA THR A 4 9.17 7.28 -2.11
C THR A 4 8.19 6.13 -2.38
N GLY A 5 7.07 6.11 -1.63
CA GLY A 5 6.01 5.10 -1.79
C GLY A 5 5.42 5.06 -3.20
N SER A 6 5.35 6.21 -3.88
CA SER A 6 4.92 6.27 -5.29
C SER A 6 5.89 5.54 -6.22
N GLN A 7 7.21 5.69 -6.01
CA GLN A 7 8.20 4.96 -6.80
C GLN A 7 8.16 3.46 -6.50
N GLY A 8 7.95 3.08 -5.24
CA GLY A 8 7.75 1.68 -4.85
C GLY A 8 6.56 1.04 -5.55
N ARG A 9 5.39 1.69 -5.55
CA ARG A 9 4.20 1.20 -6.26
C ARG A 9 4.43 1.05 -7.76
N ARG A 10 5.15 2.00 -8.37
CA ARG A 10 5.50 1.96 -9.79
C ARG A 10 6.48 0.83 -10.11
N PHE A 11 7.45 0.58 -9.23
CA PHE A 11 8.45 -0.47 -9.39
C PHE A 11 7.82 -1.87 -9.52
N PHE A 12 6.81 -2.17 -8.71
CA PHE A 12 6.10 -3.44 -8.73
C PHE A 12 4.89 -3.48 -9.69
N SER A 13 4.70 -2.44 -10.51
CA SER A 13 3.63 -2.42 -11.52
C SER A 13 3.95 -3.37 -12.69
N SER A 14 2.92 -4.00 -13.25
CA SER A 14 3.04 -4.90 -14.41
C SER A 14 3.77 -4.24 -15.58
N ASN A 15 3.42 -2.98 -15.87
CA ASN A 15 4.01 -2.20 -16.96
C ASN A 15 5.53 -1.99 -16.84
N LEU A 16 6.03 -1.77 -15.62
CA LEU A 16 7.47 -1.53 -15.41
C LEU A 16 8.23 -2.84 -15.20
N ARG A 17 7.58 -3.87 -14.67
CA ARG A 17 8.16 -5.21 -14.48
C ARG A 17 8.72 -5.76 -15.78
N GLU A 18 7.95 -5.77 -16.87
CA GLU A 18 8.43 -6.35 -18.13
C GLU A 18 9.64 -5.58 -18.70
N LYS A 19 9.64 -4.24 -18.60
CA LYS A 19 10.79 -3.42 -19.00
C LYS A 19 12.04 -3.69 -18.17
N ILE A 20 11.89 -3.97 -16.88
CA ILE A 20 13.02 -4.34 -16.01
C ILE A 20 13.56 -5.72 -16.41
N ILE A 21 12.68 -6.67 -16.72
CA ILE A 21 13.07 -8.02 -17.12
C ILE A 21 13.83 -8.02 -18.45
N GLU A 22 13.44 -7.18 -19.41
CA GLU A 22 14.15 -7.02 -20.69
C GLU A 22 15.62 -6.60 -20.53
N LEU A 23 15.95 -5.86 -19.46
CA LEU A 23 17.31 -5.40 -19.17
C LEU A 23 18.19 -6.48 -18.52
N ILE A 24 17.61 -7.61 -18.11
CA ILE A 24 18.30 -8.67 -17.37
C ILE A 24 18.75 -9.77 -18.34
N PRO A 25 19.91 -10.41 -18.11
CA PRO A 25 20.36 -11.55 -18.93
C PRO A 25 19.29 -12.65 -19.02
N LYS A 26 19.08 -13.19 -20.23
CA LYS A 26 18.03 -14.19 -20.52
C LYS A 26 18.02 -15.38 -19.55
N SER A 27 19.18 -15.81 -19.08
CA SER A 27 19.32 -16.93 -18.12
C SER A 27 18.61 -16.70 -16.79
N HIS A 28 18.34 -15.46 -16.39
CA HIS A 28 17.75 -15.12 -15.09
C HIS A 28 16.39 -14.42 -15.20
N GLN A 29 15.89 -14.20 -16.42
CA GLN A 29 14.66 -13.44 -16.64
C GLN A 29 13.45 -14.09 -15.96
N ASP A 30 13.33 -15.42 -16.05
CA ASP A 30 12.20 -16.15 -15.45
C ASP A 30 12.24 -16.10 -13.92
N ASN A 31 13.44 -16.25 -13.33
CA ASN A 31 13.62 -16.18 -11.88
C ASN A 31 13.27 -14.77 -11.35
N VAL A 32 13.71 -13.72 -12.03
CA VAL A 32 13.39 -12.34 -11.61
C VAL A 32 11.92 -12.02 -11.84
N ARG A 33 11.32 -12.53 -12.92
CA ARG A 33 9.88 -12.38 -13.18
C ARG A 33 9.06 -13.00 -12.05
N MET A 34 9.39 -14.23 -11.64
CA MET A 34 8.74 -14.93 -10.54
C MET A 34 8.92 -14.16 -9.22
N LEU A 35 10.15 -13.72 -8.93
CA LEU A 35 10.47 -12.94 -7.74
C LEU A 35 9.61 -11.68 -7.63
N MET A 36 9.54 -10.89 -8.70
CA MET A 36 8.77 -9.64 -8.73
C MET A 36 7.26 -9.90 -8.63
N LYS A 37 6.75 -10.99 -9.22
CA LYS A 37 5.35 -11.40 -9.10
C LYS A 37 4.99 -11.75 -7.65
N LEU A 38 5.79 -12.58 -7.00
CA LEU A 38 5.55 -13.00 -5.61
C LEU A 38 5.62 -11.81 -4.65
N TYR A 39 6.60 -10.93 -4.81
CA TYR A 39 6.68 -9.70 -4.02
C TYR A 39 5.46 -8.80 -4.23
N SER A 40 5.06 -8.59 -5.48
CA SER A 40 3.87 -7.79 -5.82
C SER A 40 2.62 -8.35 -5.14
N LEU A 41 2.41 -9.67 -5.21
CA LEU A 41 1.29 -10.36 -4.57
C LEU A 41 1.29 -10.19 -3.05
N ILE A 42 2.43 -10.43 -2.38
CA ILE A 42 2.55 -10.31 -0.91
C ILE A 42 2.31 -8.87 -0.46
N LEU A 43 2.96 -7.90 -1.11
CA LEU A 43 2.80 -6.48 -0.78
C LEU A 43 1.36 -6.01 -0.98
N ARG A 44 0.70 -6.44 -2.06
CA ARG A 44 -0.70 -6.10 -2.35
C ARG A 44 -1.66 -6.74 -1.36
N ALA A 45 -1.42 -8.00 -0.96
CA ALA A 45 -2.22 -8.68 0.05
C ALA A 45 -2.15 -7.93 1.39
N VAL A 46 -0.94 -7.66 1.90
CA VAL A 46 -0.73 -6.95 3.17
C VAL A 46 -1.28 -5.52 3.13
N SER A 47 -1.11 -4.81 2.02
CA SER A 47 -1.58 -3.42 1.86
C SER A 47 -3.08 -3.31 1.61
N SER A 48 -3.78 -4.43 1.42
CA SER A 48 -5.22 -4.40 1.17
C SER A 48 -6.01 -4.06 2.43
N SER A 49 -7.31 -3.83 2.25
CA SER A 49 -8.27 -3.60 3.34
C SER A 49 -9.26 -4.75 3.53
N ARG A 50 -9.00 -5.89 2.87
CA ARG A 50 -9.91 -7.05 2.74
C ARG A 50 -9.53 -8.15 3.73
N MET A 51 -10.41 -9.15 3.83
CA MET A 51 -10.16 -10.41 4.55
C MET A 51 -9.26 -11.30 3.69
N ILE A 52 -8.22 -11.87 4.29
CA ILE A 52 -7.27 -12.75 3.60
C ILE A 52 -7.51 -14.19 4.05
N ASP A 53 -7.54 -15.13 3.10
CA ASP A 53 -7.41 -16.54 3.43
C ASP A 53 -5.98 -16.84 3.89
N LEU A 54 -5.83 -17.06 5.19
CA LEU A 54 -4.57 -17.34 5.85
C LEU A 54 -3.89 -18.61 5.29
N THR A 55 -4.66 -19.60 4.86
CA THR A 55 -4.08 -20.87 4.40
C THR A 55 -3.39 -20.71 3.05
N THR A 56 -4.06 -20.06 2.10
CA THR A 56 -3.50 -19.75 0.77
C THR A 56 -2.36 -18.73 0.89
N TYR A 57 -2.51 -17.72 1.76
CA TYR A 57 -1.46 -16.73 1.98
C TYR A 57 -0.19 -17.35 2.58
N ARG A 58 -0.31 -18.25 3.57
CA ARG A 58 0.82 -18.98 4.16
C ARG A 58 1.52 -19.88 3.14
N LYS A 59 0.78 -20.51 2.23
CA LYS A 59 1.38 -21.27 1.11
C LYS A 59 2.17 -20.36 0.17
N ALA A 60 1.65 -19.16 -0.12
CA ALA A 60 2.34 -18.21 -0.99
C ALA A 60 3.65 -17.69 -0.38
N THR A 61 3.67 -17.35 0.92
CA THR A 61 4.90 -16.93 1.61
C THR A 61 5.90 -18.06 1.75
N MET A 62 5.45 -19.29 2.01
CA MET A 62 6.31 -20.48 2.03
C MET A 62 6.88 -20.80 0.64
N GLY A 63 6.09 -20.66 -0.43
CA GLY A 63 6.57 -20.83 -1.80
C GLY A 63 7.65 -19.81 -2.15
N PHE A 64 7.50 -18.57 -1.69
CA PHE A 64 8.53 -17.53 -1.84
C PHE A 64 9.83 -17.89 -1.12
N THR A 65 9.78 -18.35 0.13
CA THR A 65 11.01 -18.70 0.87
C THR A 65 11.74 -19.88 0.25
N LEU A 66 11.01 -20.91 -0.21
CA LEU A 66 11.57 -22.05 -0.93
C LEU A 66 12.21 -21.62 -2.26
N PHE A 67 11.55 -20.74 -3.01
CA PHE A 67 12.08 -20.22 -4.27
C PHE A 67 13.41 -19.45 -4.07
N ILE A 68 13.49 -18.57 -3.07
CA ILE A 68 14.73 -17.85 -2.77
C ILE A 68 15.84 -18.82 -2.36
N ALA A 69 15.53 -19.81 -1.51
CA ALA A 69 16.53 -20.76 -1.03
C ALA A 69 17.10 -21.62 -2.16
N ALA A 70 16.28 -22.01 -3.14
CA ALA A 70 16.70 -22.82 -4.28
C ALA A 70 17.45 -22.03 -5.36
N GLU A 71 16.88 -20.89 -5.79
CA GLU A 71 17.34 -20.18 -6.98
C GLU A 71 18.29 -19.02 -6.67
N LEU A 72 18.22 -18.46 -5.45
CA LEU A 72 18.92 -17.23 -5.07
C LEU A 72 19.57 -17.33 -3.67
N PRO A 73 20.42 -18.34 -3.39
CA PRO A 73 20.98 -18.59 -2.05
C PRO A 73 21.91 -17.46 -1.55
N PHE A 74 22.42 -16.63 -2.46
CA PHE A 74 23.26 -15.48 -2.12
C PHE A 74 22.47 -14.28 -1.58
N VAL A 75 21.14 -14.27 -1.74
CA VAL A 75 20.29 -13.15 -1.31
C VAL A 75 20.05 -13.21 0.19
N LYS A 76 20.44 -12.15 0.90
CA LYS A 76 20.15 -11.97 2.32
C LYS A 76 18.91 -11.11 2.50
N TYR A 77 17.99 -11.56 3.34
CA TYR A 77 16.83 -10.76 3.72
C TYR A 77 17.25 -9.58 4.60
N ASN A 78 16.71 -8.39 4.32
CA ASN A 78 16.72 -7.33 5.31
C ASN A 78 15.62 -7.58 6.36
N ILE A 79 15.69 -6.89 7.49
CA ILE A 79 14.72 -7.09 8.60
C ILE A 79 13.27 -6.82 8.16
N THR A 80 13.05 -5.86 7.27
CA THR A 80 11.70 -5.53 6.76
C THR A 80 11.11 -6.66 5.92
N VAL A 81 11.89 -7.24 5.03
CA VAL A 81 11.50 -8.38 4.20
C VAL A 81 11.32 -9.60 5.08
N HIS A 82 12.21 -9.84 6.05
CA HIS A 82 12.04 -10.93 7.00
C HIS A 82 10.70 -10.82 7.74
N ASN A 83 10.42 -9.66 8.34
CA ASN A 83 9.16 -9.43 9.03
C ASN A 83 7.95 -9.54 8.10
N LEU A 84 8.07 -9.07 6.86
CA LEU A 84 7.00 -9.18 5.85
C LEU A 84 6.72 -10.63 5.47
N ILE A 85 7.75 -11.46 5.25
CA ILE A 85 7.56 -12.82 4.74
C ILE A 85 7.22 -13.79 5.87
N PHE A 86 7.91 -13.70 7.00
CA PHE A 86 7.80 -14.69 8.08
C PHE A 86 6.73 -14.34 9.12
N HIS A 87 6.55 -13.05 9.44
CA HIS A 87 5.63 -12.63 10.51
C HIS A 87 4.30 -12.06 10.02
N SER A 88 4.14 -11.74 8.73
CA SER A 88 2.88 -11.15 8.25
C SER A 88 1.68 -12.09 8.40
N CYS A 89 1.86 -13.41 8.25
CA CYS A 89 0.79 -14.37 8.46
C CYS A 89 0.26 -14.32 9.90
N GLU A 90 1.17 -14.32 10.88
CA GLU A 90 0.86 -14.26 12.32
C GLU A 90 0.18 -12.94 12.67
N LEU A 91 0.66 -11.82 12.11
CA LEU A 91 0.05 -10.51 12.31
C LEU A 91 -1.36 -10.42 11.73
N ILE A 92 -1.60 -11.00 10.55
CA ILE A 92 -2.94 -11.04 9.93
C ILE A 92 -3.87 -11.93 10.76
N GLU A 93 -3.36 -13.04 11.29
CA GLU A 93 -4.10 -13.95 12.18
C GLU A 93 -4.53 -13.24 13.47
N ILE A 94 -3.59 -12.55 14.13
CA ILE A 94 -3.88 -11.71 15.31
C ILE A 94 -4.87 -10.59 14.97
N ASN A 95 -4.84 -10.07 13.74
CA ASN A 95 -5.78 -9.07 13.23
C ASN A 95 -7.11 -9.69 12.73
N ASN A 96 -7.51 -10.86 13.24
CA ASN A 96 -8.75 -11.56 12.90
C ASN A 96 -8.91 -11.81 11.39
N GLY A 97 -7.82 -12.16 10.69
CA GLY A 97 -7.84 -12.44 9.25
C GLY A 97 -7.93 -11.19 8.36
N LYS A 98 -7.93 -9.99 8.93
CA LYS A 98 -7.93 -8.73 8.15
C LYS A 98 -6.52 -8.36 7.72
N ALA A 99 -6.39 -7.93 6.47
CA ALA A 99 -5.16 -7.34 5.97
C ALA A 99 -4.71 -6.12 6.80
N LEU A 100 -3.42 -5.84 6.78
CA LEU A 100 -2.80 -4.81 7.63
C LEU A 100 -2.92 -3.39 7.04
N GLY A 101 -3.45 -3.23 5.83
CA GLY A 101 -3.53 -1.93 5.15
C GLY A 101 -4.33 -0.88 5.92
N LYS A 102 -5.37 -1.28 6.66
CA LYS A 102 -6.14 -0.35 7.52
C LYS A 102 -5.35 0.15 8.75
N LEU A 103 -4.31 -0.58 9.16
CA LEU A 103 -3.41 -0.23 10.26
C LEU A 103 -2.18 0.56 9.78
N SER A 104 -2.16 0.97 8.51
CA SER A 104 -1.03 1.68 7.90
C SER A 104 -0.82 3.09 8.45
N GLU A 105 0.44 3.46 8.64
CA GLU A 105 0.87 4.82 8.98
C GLU A 105 0.75 5.83 7.82
N GLU A 106 0.43 5.40 6.60
CA GLU A 106 0.38 6.29 5.42
C GLU A 106 -0.62 7.45 5.64
N SER A 107 -1.73 7.19 6.32
CA SER A 107 -2.72 8.21 6.69
C SER A 107 -2.15 9.28 7.62
N LEU A 108 -1.35 8.88 8.63
CA LEU A 108 -0.69 9.82 9.54
C LEU A 108 0.36 10.67 8.82
N LYS A 109 1.12 10.06 7.91
CA LYS A 109 2.09 10.78 7.06
C LYS A 109 1.40 11.80 6.16
N SER A 110 0.21 11.49 5.65
CA SER A 110 -0.62 12.45 4.92
C SER A 110 -1.05 13.60 5.82
N SER A 111 -1.50 13.33 7.05
CA SER A 111 -1.87 14.38 8.01
C SER A 111 -0.72 15.34 8.33
N ASN A 112 0.53 14.87 8.36
CA ASN A 112 1.69 15.74 8.55
C ASN A 112 1.91 16.74 7.40
N LYS A 113 1.42 16.43 6.19
CA LYS A 113 1.37 17.41 5.10
C LYS A 113 0.35 18.50 5.44
N ASP A 114 -0.84 18.10 5.85
CA ASP A 114 -1.91 19.03 6.21
C ASP A 114 -1.51 19.95 7.37
N VAL A 115 -0.79 19.44 8.38
CA VAL A 115 -0.25 20.24 9.49
C VAL A 115 0.63 21.37 8.97
N ARG A 116 1.52 21.09 8.02
CA ARG A 116 2.42 22.09 7.42
C ARG A 116 1.63 23.11 6.60
N ASP A 117 0.71 22.63 5.76
CA ASP A 117 -0.12 23.49 4.92
C ASP A 117 -1.02 24.41 5.77
N PHE A 118 -1.60 23.88 6.86
CA PHE A 118 -2.44 24.65 7.78
C PHE A 118 -1.65 25.69 8.56
N ARG A 119 -0.44 25.32 9.01
CA ARG A 119 0.47 26.23 9.70
C ARG A 119 0.86 27.41 8.81
N GLU A 120 1.12 27.16 7.53
CA GLU A 120 1.63 28.17 6.60
C GLU A 120 0.54 29.12 6.10
N HIS A 121 -0.63 28.59 5.77
CA HIS A 121 -1.65 29.33 5.03
C HIS A 121 -2.92 29.63 5.82
N LEU A 122 -3.26 28.83 6.83
CA LEU A 122 -4.61 28.85 7.43
C LEU A 122 -4.62 29.22 8.92
N ALA A 123 -3.47 29.22 9.60
CA ALA A 123 -3.35 29.58 11.00
C ALA A 123 -2.88 31.03 11.17
N ARG A 124 -3.32 31.71 12.24
CA ARG A 124 -2.85 33.05 12.58
C ARG A 124 -1.35 33.02 12.88
N LYS A 125 -0.61 34.04 12.44
CA LYS A 125 0.85 34.18 12.62
C LYS A 125 1.23 35.17 13.72
N SER A 126 0.25 35.56 14.55
CA SER A 126 0.43 36.56 15.61
C SER A 126 1.20 36.02 16.81
N ASP A 127 0.95 34.77 17.20
CA ASP A 127 1.59 34.10 18.34
C ASP A 127 1.63 32.58 18.10
N HIS A 128 2.61 31.89 18.69
CA HIS A 128 2.81 30.46 18.55
C HIS A 128 1.65 29.64 19.11
N LEU A 129 1.14 29.99 20.29
CA LEU A 129 0.03 29.26 20.91
C LEU A 129 -1.24 29.41 20.09
N SER A 130 -1.50 30.64 19.61
CA SER A 130 -2.63 30.93 18.72
C SER A 130 -2.53 30.17 17.40
N ASN A 131 -1.34 30.13 16.79
CA ASN A 131 -1.08 29.37 15.56
C ASN A 131 -1.37 27.88 15.75
N LEU A 132 -0.85 27.29 16.82
CA LEU A 132 -1.03 25.87 17.14
C LEU A 132 -2.50 25.54 17.42
N SER A 133 -3.19 26.40 18.18
CA SER A 133 -4.63 26.26 18.44
C SER A 133 -5.45 26.23 17.15
N ASP A 134 -5.12 27.11 16.19
CA ASP A 134 -5.80 27.17 14.91
C ASP A 134 -5.54 25.91 14.06
N ILE A 135 -4.30 25.39 14.06
CA ILE A 135 -3.96 24.12 13.39
C ILE A 135 -4.79 22.96 13.97
N PHE A 136 -4.83 22.82 15.30
CA PHE A 136 -5.60 21.76 15.97
C PHE A 136 -7.08 21.86 15.66
N LYS A 137 -7.68 23.05 15.72
CA LYS A 137 -9.09 23.26 15.37
C LYS A 137 -9.38 22.83 13.94
N ARG A 138 -8.49 23.16 13.00
CA ARG A 138 -8.65 22.77 11.59
C ARG A 138 -8.49 21.28 11.35
N LEU A 139 -7.55 20.63 12.04
CA LEU A 139 -7.42 19.17 12.00
C LEU A 139 -8.68 18.50 12.54
N PHE A 140 -9.23 19.00 13.66
CA PHE A 140 -10.46 18.48 14.26
C PHE A 140 -11.64 18.58 13.30
N LEU A 141 -11.86 19.76 12.70
CA LEU A 141 -12.90 19.97 11.68
C LEU A 141 -12.73 19.06 10.45
N ARG A 142 -11.49 18.77 10.05
CA ARG A 142 -11.20 17.89 8.92
C ARG A 142 -11.47 16.41 9.23
N SER A 143 -11.27 15.99 10.48
CA SER A 143 -11.55 14.63 10.93
C SER A 143 -13.03 14.35 11.23
N ASP A 144 -13.84 15.40 11.38
CA ASP A 144 -15.27 15.27 11.63
C ASP A 144 -16.00 14.58 10.46
N LEU A 145 -16.66 13.46 10.76
CA LEU A 145 -17.34 12.63 9.76
C LEU A 145 -18.56 13.33 9.15
N ILE A 146 -19.30 14.12 9.94
CA ILE A 146 -20.51 14.82 9.49
C ILE A 146 -20.10 15.91 8.51
N ILE A 147 -19.14 16.74 8.91
CA ILE A 147 -18.61 17.82 8.06
C ILE A 147 -18.04 17.22 6.76
N ARG A 148 -17.27 16.13 6.86
CA ARG A 148 -16.68 15.47 5.70
C ARG A 148 -17.75 14.89 4.77
N TYR A 149 -18.81 14.31 5.30
CA TYR A 149 -19.92 13.79 4.51
C TYR A 149 -20.61 14.90 3.72
N GLU A 150 -20.96 16.01 4.37
CA GLU A 150 -21.62 17.17 3.75
C GLU A 150 -20.77 17.87 2.67
N ILE A 151 -19.46 18.02 2.94
CA ILE A 151 -18.54 18.58 1.94
C ILE A 151 -18.40 17.62 0.76
N SER A 152 -18.28 16.31 1.01
CA SER A 152 -18.06 15.32 -0.04
C SER A 152 -19.29 15.13 -0.95
N SER A 153 -20.51 15.17 -0.39
CA SER A 153 -21.76 15.12 -1.15
C SER A 153 -21.88 16.34 -2.08
N SER A 154 -21.44 17.50 -1.61
CA SER A 154 -21.41 18.75 -2.38
C SER A 154 -20.37 18.74 -3.50
N ILE A 155 -19.23 18.06 -3.31
CA ILE A 155 -18.18 17.91 -4.34
C ILE A 155 -18.55 16.86 -5.38
N ARG A 156 -19.18 15.74 -4.97
CA ARG A 156 -19.62 14.68 -5.90
C ARG A 156 -20.63 15.19 -6.91
N LYS A 157 -21.60 16.01 -6.49
CA LYS A 157 -22.55 16.70 -7.38
C LYS A 157 -21.89 17.57 -8.46
N ARG A 158 -20.61 17.95 -8.31
CA ARG A 158 -19.85 18.73 -9.31
C ARG A 158 -19.02 17.87 -10.27
N LYS A 159 -18.89 16.56 -10.02
CA LYS A 159 -18.00 15.65 -10.74
C LYS A 159 -18.74 14.61 -11.60
N ASP A 160 -20.06 14.71 -11.73
CA ASP A 160 -20.87 13.84 -12.58
C ASP A 160 -20.68 14.12 -14.09
N GLU A 161 -19.43 14.24 -14.54
CA GLU A 161 -19.03 13.92 -15.91
C GLU A 161 -18.33 12.55 -15.90
N PRO A 162 -18.65 11.64 -16.83
CA PRO A 162 -18.30 10.23 -16.72
C PRO A 162 -16.80 10.00 -16.99
N GLY A 163 -15.99 10.05 -15.93
CA GLY A 163 -14.59 9.61 -15.96
C GLY A 163 -14.49 8.10 -15.83
N THR A 164 -14.07 7.44 -16.90
CA THR A 164 -13.81 6.00 -16.98
C THR A 164 -12.75 5.58 -15.95
N PHE A 165 -13.13 4.75 -14.97
CA PHE A 165 -12.14 4.09 -14.11
C PHE A 165 -11.35 3.08 -14.98
N PRO A 166 -10.00 3.10 -14.98
CA PRO A 166 -9.25 2.10 -15.71
C PRO A 166 -9.32 0.77 -14.95
N THR A 167 -10.24 -0.09 -15.39
CA THR A 167 -10.26 -1.52 -15.06
C THR A 167 -9.13 -2.19 -15.83
N CYS A 168 -7.92 -2.13 -15.30
CA CYS A 168 -6.83 -2.99 -15.78
C CYS A 168 -6.77 -4.20 -14.86
N LEU A 169 -7.64 -5.19 -15.08
CA LEU A 169 -7.49 -6.51 -14.47
C LEU A 169 -6.34 -7.21 -15.20
N SER A 170 -5.19 -7.25 -14.54
CA SER A 170 -4.02 -8.03 -14.95
C SER A 170 -4.17 -9.47 -14.46
N GLU A 171 -3.46 -10.44 -15.06
CA GLU A 171 -3.43 -11.84 -14.58
C GLU A 171 -2.98 -11.98 -13.11
N ASP A 172 -2.30 -10.97 -12.56
CA ASP A 172 -1.94 -10.93 -11.14
C ASP A 172 -3.18 -10.75 -10.24
N ASP A 173 -4.28 -10.22 -10.78
CA ASP A 173 -5.53 -9.99 -10.05
C ASP A 173 -6.34 -11.27 -9.83
N THR A 174 -6.22 -12.30 -10.68
CA THR A 174 -6.87 -13.60 -10.44
C THR A 174 -6.25 -14.35 -9.27
N LEU A 175 -4.92 -14.36 -9.15
CA LEU A 175 -4.22 -14.94 -7.99
C LEU A 175 -4.49 -14.15 -6.69
N LEU A 176 -4.61 -12.82 -6.80
CA LEU A 176 -5.03 -11.97 -5.68
C LEU A 176 -6.48 -12.22 -5.27
N ASN A 177 -7.39 -12.44 -6.22
CA ASN A 177 -8.78 -12.75 -5.91
C ASN A 177 -8.92 -14.10 -5.20
N LEU A 178 -8.07 -15.09 -5.52
CA LEU A 178 -8.02 -16.36 -4.79
C LEU A 178 -7.53 -16.21 -3.33
N LEU A 179 -6.82 -15.13 -3.00
CA LEU A 179 -6.34 -14.85 -1.64
C LEU A 179 -7.36 -14.11 -0.78
N PHE A 180 -8.38 -13.49 -1.39
CA PHE A 180 -9.38 -12.76 -0.65
C PHE A 180 -10.63 -13.61 -0.47
N LEU A 181 -11.18 -13.59 0.74
CA LEU A 181 -12.51 -14.14 0.98
C LEU A 181 -13.52 -13.16 0.39
N ASP A 182 -14.37 -13.64 -0.52
CA ASP A 182 -15.51 -12.88 -1.02
C ASP A 182 -16.45 -12.61 0.17
N ASN A 183 -16.75 -11.33 0.43
CA ASN A 183 -17.79 -10.91 1.37
C ASN A 183 -19.09 -10.65 0.61
#